data_AF-A0A533ZY58-F1
#
_entry.id   AF-A0A533ZY58-F1
#
_cell.length_a   1.000
_cell.length_b   1.000
_cell.length_c   1.000
_cell.angle_alpha   90.00
_cell.angle_beta   90.00
_cell.angle_gamma   90.00
#
_symmetry.space_group_name_H-M   'P 1'
#
loop_
_entity.id
_entity.type
_entity.pdbx_description
1 polymer ?
#
loop_
_entity_poly.entity_id
_entity_poly.type
_entity_poly.pdbx_seq_one_letter_code
_entity_poly.pdbx_strand_id
1 'polypeptide(L)'
;MGTFTDRYSRPLPDWVCDIKEEVTSKVKSSIASQACREGNIPALRQLFISFWPFVDEFPKTIRRGCVKFIKHKLITDPGNADDLLSLLVLADKTLTLIERDEEEHRELWIKAAEAVGLTYEDLEPYPVPLVQKLITEMDTWNDPAAMFLRFAAVEIFAEVASGHFLDSQEFRRAVGTKGSEWFLAHTKHGDESHESLTYRLAIAFRENGISHEEASALIQPIIDLFVEAADNAVMTLA
;
A
#
# COMPACT_ATOMS: atom_id res chain seq x y z
N MET A 1 -26.84 -14.82 8.20
CA MET A 1 -25.68 -14.10 7.65
C MET A 1 -25.12 -14.94 6.52
N GLY A 2 -24.65 -14.33 5.42
CA GLY A 2 -24.05 -15.07 4.30
C GLY A 2 -22.67 -15.63 4.67
N THR A 3 -22.18 -16.56 3.87
CA THR A 3 -20.84 -17.18 4.01
C THR A 3 -19.71 -16.16 3.80
N PHE A 4 -18.44 -16.54 4.00
CA PHE A 4 -17.31 -15.67 3.66
C PHE A 4 -17.36 -15.27 2.17
N THR A 5 -17.60 -16.25 1.29
CA THR A 5 -17.70 -16.03 -0.15
C THR A 5 -18.84 -15.09 -0.52
N ASP A 6 -19.99 -15.19 0.16
CA ASP A 6 -21.11 -14.26 -0.03
C ASP A 6 -20.74 -12.83 0.35
N ARG A 7 -19.94 -12.65 1.40
CA ARG A 7 -19.50 -11.31 1.85
C ARG A 7 -18.43 -10.73 0.94
N TYR A 8 -17.46 -11.53 0.51
CA TYR A 8 -16.39 -11.12 -0.42
C TYR A 8 -16.93 -10.66 -1.78
N SER A 9 -17.99 -11.32 -2.26
CA SER A 9 -18.61 -11.01 -3.56
C SER A 9 -19.51 -9.78 -3.55
N ARG A 10 -19.76 -9.15 -2.39
CA ARG A 10 -20.61 -7.94 -2.31
C ARG A 10 -19.94 -6.76 -3.00
N PRO A 11 -20.70 -5.85 -3.63
CA PRO A 11 -20.15 -4.57 -4.06
C PRO A 11 -19.44 -3.87 -2.90
N LEU A 12 -18.34 -3.17 -3.21
CA LEU A 12 -17.69 -2.32 -2.23
C LEU A 12 -18.67 -1.21 -1.79
N PRO A 13 -18.70 -0.86 -0.49
CA PRO A 13 -19.52 0.25 -0.03
C PRO A 13 -19.08 1.58 -0.62
N ASP A 14 -20.03 2.50 -0.82
CA ASP A 14 -19.76 3.84 -1.39
C ASP A 14 -18.74 4.65 -0.55
N TRP A 15 -18.68 4.42 0.77
CA TRP A 15 -17.73 5.09 1.66
C TRP A 15 -16.25 4.80 1.33
N VAL A 16 -15.96 3.74 0.55
CA VAL A 16 -14.61 3.48 0.05
C VAL A 16 -14.12 4.65 -0.82
N CYS A 17 -15.01 5.20 -1.65
CA CYS A 17 -14.72 6.38 -2.46
C CYS A 17 -14.46 7.60 -1.58
N ASP A 18 -15.27 7.81 -0.53
CA ASP A 18 -15.11 8.94 0.39
C ASP A 18 -13.72 8.93 1.06
N ILE A 19 -13.29 7.76 1.56
CA ILE A 19 -11.93 7.60 2.13
C ILE A 19 -10.87 7.93 1.09
N LYS A 20 -10.99 7.42 -0.14
CA LYS A 20 -10.01 7.67 -1.21
C LYS A 20 -9.94 9.15 -1.60
N GLU A 21 -11.06 9.86 -1.59
CA GLU A 21 -11.09 11.31 -1.83
C GLU A 21 -10.38 12.09 -0.72
N GLU A 22 -10.60 11.74 0.54
CA GLU A 22 -9.89 12.32 1.69
C GLU A 22 -8.38 12.10 1.58
N VAL A 23 -7.96 10.86 1.30
CA VAL A 23 -6.54 10.52 1.10
C VAL A 23 -5.96 11.28 -0.09
N THR A 24 -6.72 11.38 -1.20
CA THR A 24 -6.33 12.15 -2.38
C THR A 24 -6.03 13.60 -2.03
N SER A 25 -6.89 14.24 -1.25
CA SER A 25 -6.67 15.61 -0.80
C SER A 25 -5.40 15.73 0.03
N LYS A 26 -5.20 14.85 1.02
CA LYS A 26 -4.03 14.88 1.92
C LYS A 26 -2.72 14.70 1.14
N VAL A 27 -2.61 13.61 0.39
CA VAL A 27 -1.38 13.26 -0.36
C VAL A 27 -1.03 14.36 -1.34
N LYS A 28 -1.99 14.81 -2.17
CA LYS A 28 -1.73 15.85 -3.16
C LYS A 28 -1.38 17.19 -2.51
N SER A 29 -1.85 17.49 -1.30
CA SER A 29 -1.52 18.74 -0.62
C SER A 29 -0.15 18.75 0.06
N SER A 30 0.53 17.60 0.17
CA SER A 30 1.78 17.50 0.93
C SER A 30 2.96 18.18 0.22
N ILE A 31 3.91 18.67 1.03
CA ILE A 31 5.09 19.39 0.52
C ILE A 31 5.93 18.46 -0.35
N ALA A 32 6.16 17.23 0.11
CA ALA A 32 6.92 16.24 -0.62
C ALA A 32 6.26 15.87 -1.95
N SER A 33 4.93 15.68 -1.96
CA SER A 33 4.20 15.34 -3.17
C SER A 33 4.29 16.45 -4.22
N GLN A 34 4.14 17.71 -3.81
CA GLN A 34 4.28 18.85 -4.71
C GLN A 34 5.71 18.96 -5.25
N ALA A 35 6.73 18.87 -4.40
CA ALA A 35 8.12 18.92 -4.83
C ALA A 35 8.48 17.78 -5.81
N CYS A 36 8.05 16.55 -5.53
CA CYS A 36 8.26 15.41 -6.41
C CYS A 36 7.52 15.61 -7.74
N ARG A 37 6.27 16.08 -7.71
CA ARG A 37 5.49 16.40 -8.91
C ARG A 37 6.17 17.45 -9.78
N GLU A 38 6.83 18.45 -9.21
CA GLU A 38 7.60 19.46 -9.94
C GLU A 38 8.92 18.93 -10.53
N GLY A 39 9.23 17.65 -10.35
CA GLY A 39 10.47 17.05 -10.84
C GLY A 39 11.70 17.48 -10.04
N ASN A 40 11.52 17.90 -8.78
CA ASN A 40 12.63 18.30 -7.90
C ASN A 40 13.51 17.07 -7.59
N ILE A 41 14.67 17.00 -8.24
CA ILE A 41 15.62 15.87 -8.11
C ILE A 41 16.06 15.65 -6.65
N PRO A 42 16.49 16.68 -5.89
CA PRO A 42 16.78 16.50 -4.46
C PRO A 42 15.63 15.87 -3.65
N ALA A 43 14.39 16.33 -3.85
CA ALA A 43 13.22 15.77 -3.15
C ALA A 43 12.96 14.31 -3.54
N LEU A 44 13.01 14.00 -4.85
CA LEU A 44 12.86 12.64 -5.36
C LEU A 44 13.92 11.70 -4.77
N ARG A 45 15.19 12.14 -4.71
CA ARG A 45 16.26 11.35 -4.10
C ARG A 45 15.96 11.04 -2.64
N GLN A 46 15.52 12.04 -1.86
CA GLN A 46 15.17 11.82 -0.45
C GLN A 46 13.97 10.89 -0.28
N LEU A 47 12.97 10.99 -1.15
CA LEU A 47 11.85 10.06 -1.16
C LEU A 47 12.33 8.61 -1.35
N PHE A 48 13.15 8.35 -2.37
CA PHE A 48 13.65 7.02 -2.69
C PHE A 48 14.50 6.42 -1.56
N ILE A 49 15.42 7.22 -0.99
CA ILE A 49 16.26 6.79 0.12
C ILE A 49 15.39 6.51 1.36
N SER A 50 14.55 7.47 1.74
CA SER A 50 13.83 7.40 3.01
C SER A 50 12.83 6.24 3.06
N PHE A 51 12.15 5.97 1.95
CA PHE A 51 11.13 4.92 1.88
C PHE A 51 11.64 3.55 1.43
N TRP A 52 12.91 3.43 1.02
CA TRP A 52 13.47 2.12 0.68
C TRP A 52 13.27 1.05 1.77
N PRO A 53 13.51 1.33 3.07
CA PRO A 53 13.26 0.34 4.12
C PRO A 53 11.81 -0.16 4.16
N PHE A 54 10.84 0.72 3.86
CA PHE A 54 9.44 0.32 3.79
C PHE A 54 9.17 -0.57 2.59
N VAL A 55 9.63 -0.17 1.41
CA VAL A 55 9.48 -0.94 0.16
C VAL A 55 10.16 -2.32 0.28
N ASP A 56 11.27 -2.41 1.01
CA ASP A 56 11.95 -3.68 1.27
C ASP A 56 11.22 -4.57 2.30
N GLU A 57 10.60 -3.98 3.33
CA GLU A 57 9.95 -4.75 4.40
C GLU A 57 8.48 -5.11 4.12
N PHE A 58 7.76 -4.31 3.33
CA PHE A 58 6.35 -4.50 3.06
C PHE A 58 5.99 -5.90 2.49
N PRO A 59 6.72 -6.47 1.49
CA PRO A 59 6.46 -7.84 1.05
C PRO A 59 6.59 -8.89 2.17
N LYS A 60 7.54 -8.69 3.08
CA LYS A 60 7.75 -9.58 4.24
C LYS A 60 6.57 -9.44 5.22
N THR A 61 6.06 -8.23 5.42
CA THR A 61 4.87 -7.96 6.24
C THR A 61 3.63 -8.64 5.66
N ILE A 62 3.39 -8.53 4.35
CA ILE A 62 2.28 -9.23 3.68
C ILE A 62 2.40 -10.73 3.88
N ARG A 63 3.57 -11.32 3.64
CA ARG A 63 3.81 -12.76 3.83
C ARG A 63 3.49 -13.21 5.26
N ARG A 64 3.95 -12.46 6.28
CA ARG A 64 3.61 -12.72 7.69
C ARG A 64 2.10 -12.64 7.93
N GLY A 65 1.45 -11.64 7.34
CA GLY A 65 0.01 -11.43 7.38
C GLY A 65 -0.78 -12.60 6.83
N CYS A 66 -0.45 -13.03 5.62
CA CYS A 66 -1.10 -14.16 4.97
C CYS A 66 -0.91 -15.48 5.73
N VAL A 67 0.27 -15.75 6.30
CA VAL A 67 0.48 -16.95 7.14
C VAL A 67 -0.41 -16.94 8.38
N LYS A 68 -0.53 -15.80 9.05
CA LYS A 68 -1.41 -15.62 10.21
C LYS A 68 -2.88 -15.68 9.82
N PHE A 69 -3.25 -15.18 8.64
CA PHE A 69 -4.57 -15.31 8.03
C PHE A 69 -4.96 -16.79 7.92
N ILE A 70 -4.10 -17.67 7.37
CA ILE A 70 -4.39 -19.11 7.19
C ILE A 70 -4.68 -19.79 8.55
N LYS A 71 -4.09 -19.28 9.63
CA LYS A 71 -4.25 -19.83 10.98
C LYS A 71 -5.46 -19.27 11.74
N HIS A 72 -6.26 -18.40 11.13
CA HIS A 72 -7.40 -17.76 11.79
C HIS A 72 -8.54 -18.75 12.09
N LYS A 73 -9.26 -18.54 13.21
CA LYS A 73 -10.29 -19.47 13.72
C LYS A 73 -11.44 -19.76 12.74
N LEU A 74 -11.75 -18.81 11.85
CA LEU A 74 -12.72 -18.97 10.77
C LEU A 74 -12.32 -20.05 9.75
N ILE A 75 -11.02 -20.35 9.66
CA ILE A 75 -10.41 -21.32 8.74
C ILE A 75 -10.22 -22.69 9.43
N THR A 76 -10.10 -22.71 10.75
CA THR A 76 -9.86 -23.95 11.51
C THR A 76 -11.15 -24.60 12.05
N ASP A 77 -12.33 -24.04 11.77
CA ASP A 77 -13.62 -24.64 12.16
C ASP A 77 -14.13 -25.55 11.03
N PRO A 78 -14.17 -26.89 11.24
CA PRO A 78 -14.65 -27.84 10.22
C PRO A 78 -16.14 -27.67 9.85
N GLY A 79 -16.91 -26.86 10.58
CA GLY A 79 -18.27 -26.47 10.19
C GLY A 79 -18.37 -25.56 8.96
N ASN A 80 -17.25 -24.98 8.50
CA ASN A 80 -17.18 -23.99 7.41
C ASN A 80 -16.31 -24.47 6.22
N ALA A 81 -16.40 -25.75 5.85
CA ALA A 81 -15.50 -26.37 4.86
C ALA A 81 -15.48 -25.68 3.47
N ASP A 82 -16.60 -25.12 3.02
CA ASP A 82 -16.68 -24.40 1.74
C ASP A 82 -16.00 -23.02 1.78
N ASP A 83 -16.07 -22.34 2.92
CA ASP A 83 -15.35 -21.10 3.17
C ASP A 83 -13.84 -21.36 3.28
N LEU A 84 -13.45 -22.47 3.92
CA LEU A 84 -12.05 -22.91 4.00
C LEU A 84 -11.43 -23.12 2.61
N LEU A 85 -12.11 -23.85 1.72
CA LEU A 85 -11.59 -24.11 0.37
C LEU A 85 -11.49 -22.82 -0.45
N SER A 86 -12.52 -21.97 -0.38
CA SER A 86 -12.55 -20.67 -1.07
C SER A 86 -11.44 -19.74 -0.56
N LEU A 87 -11.21 -19.72 0.76
CA LEU A 87 -10.14 -18.96 1.41
C LEU A 87 -8.75 -19.49 1.05
N LEU A 88 -8.56 -20.80 0.92
CA LEU A 88 -7.27 -21.38 0.52
C LEU A 88 -6.95 -21.06 -0.95
N VAL A 89 -7.93 -21.13 -1.84
CA VAL A 89 -7.75 -20.74 -3.26
C VAL A 89 -7.50 -19.24 -3.39
N LEU A 90 -8.23 -18.42 -2.62
CA LEU A 90 -8.03 -16.99 -2.60
C LEU A 90 -6.67 -16.64 -2.01
N ALA A 91 -6.28 -17.27 -0.90
CA ALA A 91 -4.98 -17.07 -0.28
C ALA A 91 -3.83 -17.52 -1.18
N ASP A 92 -3.93 -18.64 -1.87
CA ASP A 92 -2.91 -19.11 -2.80
C ASP A 92 -2.74 -18.13 -3.97
N LYS A 93 -3.85 -17.64 -4.54
CA LYS A 93 -3.82 -16.61 -5.59
C LYS A 93 -3.26 -15.29 -5.07
N THR A 94 -3.76 -14.80 -3.94
CA THR A 94 -3.37 -13.55 -3.30
C THR A 94 -1.91 -13.59 -2.85
N LEU A 95 -1.44 -14.68 -2.25
CA LEU A 95 -0.04 -14.87 -1.87
C LEU A 95 0.89 -14.91 -3.08
N THR A 96 0.55 -15.72 -4.09
CA THR A 96 1.41 -15.91 -5.25
C THR A 96 1.49 -14.64 -6.11
N LEU A 97 0.37 -13.93 -6.28
CA LEU A 97 0.34 -12.68 -7.03
C LEU A 97 1.05 -11.57 -6.26
N ILE A 98 0.74 -11.38 -4.97
CA ILE A 98 1.34 -10.30 -4.19
C ILE A 98 2.84 -10.54 -3.98
N GLU A 99 3.30 -11.77 -3.73
CA GLU A 99 4.74 -12.02 -3.58
C GLU A 99 5.53 -11.65 -4.83
N ARG A 100 5.00 -11.97 -6.02
CA ARG A 100 5.64 -11.64 -7.29
C ARG A 100 5.56 -10.15 -7.59
N ASP A 101 4.38 -9.54 -7.42
CA ASP A 101 4.19 -8.12 -7.71
C ASP A 101 5.05 -7.24 -6.79
N GLU A 102 5.22 -7.63 -5.51
CA GLU A 102 6.04 -6.88 -4.57
C GLU A 102 7.56 -7.07 -4.78
N GLU A 103 7.99 -8.25 -5.27
CA GLU A 103 9.39 -8.43 -5.71
C GLU A 103 9.67 -7.55 -6.94
N GLU A 104 8.75 -7.52 -7.91
CA GLU A 104 8.81 -6.63 -9.06
C GLU A 104 8.83 -5.15 -8.61
N HIS A 105 8.01 -4.75 -7.63
CA HIS A 105 7.99 -3.39 -7.08
C HIS A 105 9.34 -2.99 -6.45
N ARG A 106 10.03 -3.88 -5.73
CA ARG A 106 11.36 -3.57 -5.19
C ARG A 106 12.36 -3.26 -6.31
N GLU A 107 12.38 -4.08 -7.36
CA GLU A 107 13.26 -3.85 -8.51
C GLU A 107 12.93 -2.55 -9.25
N LEU A 108 11.64 -2.26 -9.43
CA LEU A 108 11.17 -1.03 -10.06
C LEU A 108 11.52 0.21 -9.22
N TRP A 109 11.50 0.12 -7.89
CA TRP A 109 11.92 1.20 -7.01
C TRP A 109 13.40 1.53 -7.18
N ILE A 110 14.25 0.49 -7.23
CA ILE A 110 15.69 0.66 -7.50
C ILE A 110 15.91 1.34 -8.85
N LYS A 111 15.23 0.88 -9.92
CA LYS A 111 15.32 1.52 -11.25
C LYS A 111 14.87 2.98 -11.24
N ALA A 112 13.86 3.32 -10.43
CA ALA A 112 13.41 4.69 -10.27
C ALA A 112 14.42 5.56 -9.51
N ALA A 113 15.06 5.02 -8.48
CA ALA A 113 16.16 5.66 -7.78
C ALA A 113 17.38 5.91 -8.70
N GLU A 114 17.76 4.91 -9.50
CA GLU A 114 18.83 5.02 -10.49
C GLU A 114 18.57 6.13 -11.51
N ALA A 115 17.31 6.33 -11.91
CA ALA A 115 16.93 7.38 -12.86
C ALA A 115 17.19 8.80 -12.32
N VAL A 116 17.25 8.99 -11.01
CA VAL A 116 17.62 10.25 -10.34
C VAL A 116 19.05 10.23 -9.78
N GLY A 117 19.88 9.30 -10.29
CA GLY A 117 21.30 9.21 -10.02
C GLY A 117 21.66 8.63 -8.65
N LEU A 118 20.80 7.81 -8.05
CA LEU A 118 21.13 7.02 -6.87
C LEU A 118 21.71 5.67 -7.28
N THR A 119 22.62 5.13 -6.47
CA THR A 119 23.00 3.71 -6.56
C THR A 119 22.23 2.88 -5.54
N TYR A 120 22.34 1.56 -5.61
CA TYR A 120 21.74 0.69 -4.60
C TYR A 120 22.33 0.96 -3.20
N GLU A 121 23.64 1.24 -3.11
CA GLU A 121 24.30 1.58 -1.85
C GLU A 121 23.76 2.89 -1.23
N ASP A 122 23.30 3.84 -2.06
CA ASP A 122 22.65 5.05 -1.56
C ASP A 122 21.29 4.77 -0.92
N LEU A 123 20.66 3.62 -1.21
CA LEU A 123 19.38 3.20 -0.63
C LEU A 123 19.55 2.44 0.68
N GLU A 124 20.73 1.87 0.95
CA GLU A 124 21.01 1.14 2.19
C GLU A 124 21.19 1.97 3.49
N PRO A 125 21.30 3.33 3.52
CA PRO A 125 21.62 4.01 4.78
C PRO A 125 20.40 4.19 5.70
N TYR A 126 20.70 4.04 6.99
CA TYR A 126 19.97 4.36 8.24
C TYR A 126 18.42 4.42 8.24
N PRO A 127 17.77 3.71 9.19
CA PRO A 127 16.32 3.78 9.34
C PRO A 127 15.86 5.21 9.66
N VAL A 128 15.03 5.77 8.79
CA VAL A 128 14.31 7.02 9.05
C VAL A 128 13.28 6.73 10.14
N PRO A 129 13.32 7.40 11.32
CA PRO A 129 12.49 7.03 12.46
C PRO A 129 10.98 6.95 12.15
N LEU A 130 10.47 7.88 11.33
CA LEU A 130 9.06 7.87 10.92
C LEU A 130 8.72 6.69 9.99
N VAL A 131 9.63 6.32 9.08
CA VAL A 131 9.44 5.15 8.21
C VAL A 131 9.57 3.85 9.02
N GLN A 132 10.45 3.81 10.02
CA GLN A 132 10.52 2.68 10.95
C GLN A 132 9.25 2.55 11.80
N LYS A 133 8.68 3.67 12.23
CA LYS A 133 7.37 3.70 12.91
C LYS A 133 6.29 3.16 11.97
N LEU A 134 6.28 3.57 10.70
CA LEU A 134 5.34 3.06 9.71
C LEU A 134 5.44 1.54 9.53
N ILE A 135 6.65 1.00 9.36
CA ILE A 135 6.87 -0.45 9.28
C ILE A 135 6.33 -1.16 10.53
N THR A 136 6.58 -0.59 11.72
CA THR A 136 6.12 -1.15 13.00
C THR A 136 4.60 -1.14 13.11
N GLU A 137 3.95 -0.04 12.68
CA GLU A 137 2.51 0.04 12.63
C GLU A 137 1.93 -1.00 11.66
N MET A 138 2.53 -1.21 10.50
CA MET A 138 2.04 -2.23 9.56
C MET A 138 2.06 -3.66 10.13
N ASP A 139 2.93 -3.95 11.11
CA ASP A 139 2.96 -5.23 11.82
C ASP A 139 2.02 -5.30 13.05
N THR A 140 1.42 -4.18 13.46
CA THR A 140 0.64 -4.07 14.70
C THR A 140 -0.85 -4.23 14.44
N TRP A 141 -1.32 -5.46 14.34
CA TRP A 141 -2.74 -5.78 14.13
C TRP A 141 -3.15 -7.04 14.89
N ASN A 142 -4.40 -7.06 15.33
CA ASN A 142 -4.95 -8.12 16.18
C ASN A 142 -6.02 -8.98 15.48
N ASP A 143 -6.51 -8.54 14.32
CA ASP A 143 -7.47 -9.27 13.51
C ASP A 143 -7.20 -9.08 12.00
N PRO A 144 -7.64 -10.02 11.14
CA PRO A 144 -7.37 -9.96 9.71
C PRO A 144 -8.02 -8.76 9.00
N ALA A 145 -9.19 -8.28 9.45
CA ALA A 145 -9.84 -7.14 8.82
C ALA A 145 -9.02 -5.87 9.01
N ALA A 146 -8.51 -5.65 10.23
CA ALA A 146 -7.62 -4.54 10.51
C ALA A 146 -6.31 -4.60 9.69
N MET A 147 -5.75 -5.79 9.50
CA MET A 147 -4.57 -6.00 8.65
C MET A 147 -4.86 -5.58 7.20
N PHE A 148 -5.94 -6.08 6.60
CA PHE A 148 -6.27 -5.76 5.21
C PHE A 148 -6.63 -4.28 5.00
N LEU A 149 -7.29 -3.63 5.97
CA LEU A 149 -7.51 -2.17 5.90
C LEU A 149 -6.20 -1.38 5.95
N ARG A 150 -5.20 -1.83 6.70
CA ARG A 150 -3.86 -1.20 6.67
C ARG A 150 -3.19 -1.42 5.32
N PHE A 151 -3.32 -2.59 4.70
CA PHE A 151 -2.82 -2.83 3.33
C PHE A 151 -3.54 -1.95 2.31
N ALA A 152 -4.86 -1.78 2.43
CA ALA A 152 -5.61 -0.84 1.59
C ALA A 152 -5.05 0.59 1.72
N ALA A 153 -4.66 1.04 2.92
CA ALA A 153 -4.03 2.36 3.08
C ALA A 153 -2.73 2.51 2.27
N VAL A 154 -1.89 1.46 2.22
CA VAL A 154 -0.64 1.46 1.43
C VAL A 154 -0.95 1.57 -0.06
N GLU A 155 -1.89 0.76 -0.56
CA GLU A 155 -2.28 0.75 -1.97
C GLU A 155 -2.89 2.08 -2.41
N ILE A 156 -3.79 2.66 -1.59
CA ILE A 156 -4.40 3.97 -1.88
C ILE A 156 -3.32 5.05 -1.93
N PHE A 157 -2.41 5.07 -0.96
CA PHE A 157 -1.32 6.05 -0.94
C PHE A 157 -0.46 5.93 -2.20
N ALA A 158 -0.02 4.71 -2.53
CA ALA A 158 0.85 4.45 -3.67
C ALA A 158 0.17 4.80 -5.00
N GLU A 159 -1.09 4.43 -5.19
CA GLU A 159 -1.87 4.79 -6.38
C GLU A 159 -2.04 6.30 -6.51
N VAL A 160 -2.48 6.97 -5.44
CA VAL A 160 -2.75 8.41 -5.45
C VAL A 160 -1.48 9.20 -5.70
N ALA A 161 -0.39 8.88 -5.01
CA ALA A 161 0.90 9.54 -5.20
C ALA A 161 1.42 9.30 -6.62
N SER A 162 1.36 8.06 -7.11
CA SER A 162 1.81 7.69 -8.45
C SER A 162 1.04 8.40 -9.55
N GLY A 163 -0.29 8.42 -9.47
CA GLY A 163 -1.14 9.16 -10.41
C GLY A 163 -0.83 10.66 -10.36
N HIS A 164 -0.67 11.21 -9.16
CA HIS A 164 -0.30 12.60 -8.99
C HIS A 164 1.08 12.93 -9.59
N PHE A 165 2.05 12.03 -9.56
CA PHE A 165 3.36 12.31 -10.15
C PHE A 165 3.34 12.13 -11.67
N LEU A 166 2.72 11.06 -12.16
CA LEU A 166 2.65 10.75 -13.60
C LEU A 166 1.86 11.76 -14.42
N ASP A 167 0.89 12.44 -13.81
CA ASP A 167 0.15 13.56 -14.43
C ASP A 167 1.05 14.77 -14.76
N SER A 168 2.21 14.89 -14.12
CA SER A 168 3.15 15.98 -14.35
C SER A 168 4.12 15.68 -15.49
N GLN A 169 4.39 16.69 -16.33
CA GLN A 169 5.40 16.54 -17.39
C GLN A 169 6.81 16.71 -16.81
N GLU A 170 6.97 17.56 -15.81
CA GLU A 170 8.21 17.85 -15.12
C GLU A 170 8.74 16.61 -14.42
N PHE A 171 7.88 15.92 -13.66
CA PHE A 171 8.21 14.64 -13.04
C PHE A 171 8.62 13.60 -14.07
N ARG A 172 7.80 13.38 -15.11
CA ARG A 172 8.10 12.39 -16.17
C ARG A 172 9.42 12.69 -16.89
N ARG A 173 9.78 13.96 -17.05
CA ARG A 173 11.10 14.35 -17.60
C ARG A 173 12.22 14.06 -16.62
N ALA A 174 12.02 14.29 -15.32
CA ALA A 174 13.00 14.06 -14.28
C ALA A 174 13.38 12.58 -14.13
N VAL A 175 12.39 11.68 -14.09
CA VAL A 175 12.61 10.23 -13.89
C VAL A 175 12.71 9.43 -15.20
N GLY A 176 12.30 10.03 -16.33
CA GLY A 176 12.27 9.37 -17.64
C GLY A 176 11.36 8.13 -17.69
N THR A 177 11.41 7.40 -18.80
CA THR A 177 10.55 6.22 -18.99
C THR A 177 10.83 5.13 -17.96
N LYS A 178 12.11 4.80 -17.74
CA LYS A 178 12.52 3.74 -16.82
C LYS A 178 12.12 4.05 -15.38
N GLY A 179 12.36 5.27 -14.91
CA GLY A 179 11.99 5.65 -13.55
C GLY A 179 10.49 5.85 -13.33
N SER A 180 9.69 5.91 -14.40
CA SER A 180 8.23 5.96 -14.31
C SER A 180 7.59 4.59 -14.06
N GLU A 181 8.31 3.47 -14.24
CA GLU A 181 7.72 2.12 -14.24
C GLU A 181 7.12 1.74 -12.89
N TRP A 182 7.76 2.07 -11.76
CA TRP A 182 7.21 1.82 -10.43
C TRP A 182 5.85 2.52 -10.22
N PHE A 183 5.75 3.78 -10.62
CA PHE A 183 4.52 4.56 -10.50
C PHE A 183 3.43 4.07 -11.46
N LEU A 184 3.83 3.57 -12.65
CA LEU A 184 2.89 3.00 -13.61
C LEU A 184 2.32 1.67 -13.10
N ALA A 185 3.08 0.87 -12.37
CA ALA A 185 2.61 -0.37 -11.77
C ALA A 185 1.44 -0.11 -10.78
N HIS A 186 1.53 0.98 -10.01
CA HIS A 186 0.49 1.36 -9.03
C HIS A 186 -0.72 2.10 -9.61
N THR A 187 -0.72 2.41 -10.91
CA THR A 187 -1.84 3.13 -11.57
C THR A 187 -2.51 2.32 -12.68
N LYS A 188 -1.87 1.24 -13.14
CA LYS A 188 -2.43 0.33 -14.14
C LYS A 188 -3.05 -0.87 -13.45
N HIS A 189 -4.36 -0.85 -13.28
CA HIS A 189 -5.11 -1.97 -12.73
C HIS A 189 -5.60 -2.90 -13.85
N GLY A 190 -5.52 -4.21 -13.60
CA GLY A 190 -6.18 -5.24 -14.41
C GLY A 190 -7.68 -5.31 -14.10
N ASP A 191 -8.22 -6.53 -14.00
CA ASP A 191 -9.65 -6.73 -13.71
C ASP A 191 -10.05 -6.34 -12.27
N GLU A 192 -9.11 -6.39 -11.31
CA GLU A 192 -9.30 -5.96 -9.92
C GLU A 192 -8.02 -5.24 -9.42
N SER A 193 -8.18 -4.11 -8.72
CA SER A 193 -7.07 -3.41 -8.07
C SER A 193 -6.73 -4.04 -6.71
N HIS A 194 -5.48 -3.95 -6.27
CA HIS A 194 -5.06 -4.41 -4.94
C HIS A 194 -5.82 -3.69 -3.80
N GLU A 195 -6.13 -2.41 -3.97
CA GLU A 195 -7.04 -1.67 -3.10
C GLU A 195 -8.41 -2.38 -2.98
N SER A 196 -9.04 -2.69 -4.11
CA SER A 196 -10.37 -3.33 -4.11
C SER A 196 -10.33 -4.70 -3.46
N LEU A 197 -9.30 -5.49 -3.76
CA LEU A 197 -9.07 -6.81 -3.17
C LEU A 197 -8.94 -6.73 -1.64
N THR A 198 -8.11 -5.80 -1.14
CA THR A 198 -7.88 -5.65 0.30
C THR A 198 -9.13 -5.20 1.05
N TYR A 199 -9.93 -4.28 0.50
CA TYR A 199 -11.24 -3.93 1.08
C TYR A 199 -12.21 -5.11 1.12
N ARG A 200 -12.34 -5.86 0.03
CA ARG A 200 -13.23 -7.03 -0.01
C ARG A 200 -12.83 -8.08 1.02
N LEU A 201 -11.54 -8.34 1.13
CA LEU A 201 -10.99 -9.25 2.15
C LEU A 201 -11.35 -8.74 3.56
N ALA A 202 -11.08 -7.47 3.87
CA ALA A 202 -11.40 -6.89 5.16
C ALA A 202 -12.89 -7.06 5.52
N ILE A 203 -13.79 -6.68 4.60
CA ILE A 203 -15.25 -6.77 4.79
C ILE A 203 -15.68 -8.23 4.99
N ALA A 204 -15.09 -9.17 4.25
CA ALA A 204 -15.43 -10.58 4.35
C ALA A 204 -15.07 -11.20 5.72
N PHE A 205 -14.06 -10.65 6.42
CA PHE A 205 -13.69 -11.04 7.78
C PHE A 205 -14.59 -10.48 8.88
N ARG A 206 -15.48 -9.53 8.57
CA ARG A 206 -16.41 -8.92 9.53
C ARG A 206 -17.84 -9.36 9.19
N GLU A 207 -18.44 -10.19 10.05
CA GLU A 207 -19.80 -10.72 9.82
C GLU A 207 -20.86 -9.63 9.62
N ASN A 208 -20.73 -8.53 10.37
CA ASN A 208 -21.63 -7.38 10.32
C ASN A 208 -21.21 -6.32 9.29
N GLY A 209 -20.17 -6.58 8.48
CA GLY A 209 -19.52 -5.58 7.65
C GLY A 209 -18.62 -4.64 8.47
N ILE A 210 -18.06 -3.65 7.77
CA ILE A 210 -17.19 -2.59 8.32
C ILE A 210 -17.89 -1.26 8.08
N SER A 211 -17.97 -0.41 9.11
CA SER A 211 -18.50 0.94 8.96
C SER A 211 -17.43 1.89 8.39
N HIS A 212 -17.87 3.01 7.83
CA HIS A 212 -16.96 4.06 7.37
C HIS A 212 -16.01 4.51 8.49
N GLU A 213 -16.52 4.69 9.71
CA GLU A 213 -15.75 5.14 10.87
C GLU A 213 -14.69 4.12 11.29
N GLU A 214 -15.03 2.82 11.29
CA GLU A 214 -14.08 1.75 11.61
C GLU A 214 -12.95 1.69 10.57
N ALA A 215 -13.30 1.74 9.27
CA ALA A 215 -12.32 1.73 8.20
C ALA A 215 -11.42 2.97 8.25
N SER A 216 -12.01 4.16 8.38
CA SER A 216 -11.30 5.43 8.46
C SER A 216 -10.34 5.49 9.64
N ALA A 217 -10.75 4.99 10.82
CA ALA A 217 -9.90 4.94 12.02
C ALA A 217 -8.65 4.05 11.87
N LEU A 218 -8.65 3.12 10.92
CA LEU A 218 -7.51 2.24 10.64
C LEU A 218 -6.66 2.72 9.45
N ILE A 219 -7.29 3.38 8.47
CA ILE A 219 -6.62 3.84 7.24
C ILE A 219 -5.98 5.21 7.45
N GLN A 220 -6.75 6.19 7.93
CA GLN A 220 -6.30 7.59 7.97
C GLN A 220 -5.01 7.79 8.78
N PRO A 221 -4.80 7.15 9.96
CA PRO A 221 -3.54 7.31 10.68
C PRO A 221 -2.30 6.79 9.95
N ILE A 222 -2.45 5.74 9.13
CA ILE A 222 -1.35 5.21 8.30
C ILE A 222 -1.02 6.20 7.18
N ILE A 223 -2.04 6.76 6.53
CA ILE A 223 -1.89 7.80 5.51
C ILE A 223 -1.21 9.04 6.08
N ASP A 224 -1.63 9.50 7.25
CA ASP A 224 -1.04 10.65 7.92
C ASP A 224 0.46 10.41 8.20
N LEU A 225 0.83 9.19 8.61
CA LEU A 225 2.22 8.81 8.86
C LEU A 225 3.05 8.73 7.57
N PHE A 226 2.48 8.23 6.46
CA PHE A 226 3.12 8.28 5.14
C PHE A 226 3.42 9.73 4.72
N VAL A 227 2.42 10.60 4.82
CA VAL A 227 2.54 12.02 4.47
C VAL A 227 3.57 12.72 5.36
N GLU A 228 3.52 12.51 6.67
CA GLU A 228 4.46 13.08 7.63
C GLU A 228 5.90 12.62 7.35
N ALA A 229 6.10 11.32 7.08
CA ALA A 229 7.41 10.77 6.76
C ALA A 229 7.97 11.35 5.44
N ALA A 230 7.14 11.49 4.41
CA ALA A 230 7.55 12.07 3.13
C ALA A 230 7.91 13.55 3.27
N ASP A 231 7.06 14.34 3.92
CA ASP A 231 7.30 15.77 4.13
C ASP A 231 8.56 15.99 4.98
N ASN A 232 8.76 15.20 6.04
CA ASN A 232 9.97 15.27 6.86
C ASN A 232 11.24 14.96 6.04
N ALA A 233 11.20 13.93 5.19
CA ALA A 233 12.32 13.58 4.33
C ALA A 233 12.73 14.74 3.40
N VAL A 234 11.75 15.42 2.79
CA VAL A 234 12.01 16.51 1.85
C VAL A 234 12.38 17.83 2.55
N MET A 235 11.81 18.13 3.71
CA MET A 235 12.08 19.38 4.44
C MET A 235 13.51 19.49 5.00
N THR A 236 14.21 18.38 5.21
CA THR A 236 15.62 18.42 5.65
C THR A 236 16.59 19.03 4.62
N LEU A 237 16.10 19.38 3.43
CA LEU A 237 16.84 20.01 2.34
C LEU A 237 16.63 21.54 2.22
N ALA A 238 15.66 22.11 2.94
CA ALA A 238 15.30 23.53 2.89
C ALA A 238 16.04 24.35 3.95
#